data_AF-A0A0N0WSF3-F1
#
_entry.id   AF-A0A0N0WSF3-F1
#
_cell.length_a   1.000
_cell.length_b   1.000
_cell.length_c   1.000
_cell.angle_alpha   90.00
_cell.angle_beta   90.00
_cell.angle_gamma   90.00
#
_symmetry.space_group_name_H-M   'P 1'
#
loop_
_entity.id
_entity.type
_entity.pdbx_description
1 polymer ?
#
loop_
_entity_poly.entity_id
_entity_poly.type
_entity_poly.pdbx_seq_one_letter_code
_entity_poly.pdbx_strand_id
1 'polypeptide(L)'
;MVIAVVITEKKAEVDAWVALLEDITALLACPGVHHKLLLQRACALHTSQIVNAEEYSDMLELADGALAYAIEEQLYLPASESAA
;
A
#
# COMPACT_ATOMS: atom_id res chain seq x y z
N MET A 1 -1.67 -9.08 30.38
CA MET A 1 -0.60 -9.11 29.36
C MET A 1 -1.14 -9.27 27.94
N VAL A 2 -2.23 -10.02 27.71
CA VAL A 2 -2.77 -10.32 26.37
C VAL A 2 -3.16 -9.07 25.55
N ILE A 3 -3.83 -8.10 26.17
CA ILE A 3 -4.26 -6.83 25.52
C ILE A 3 -3.10 -5.98 25.03
N ALA A 4 -2.00 -5.89 25.78
CA ALA A 4 -0.84 -5.09 25.38
C ALA A 4 -0.12 -5.71 24.17
N VAL A 5 -0.03 -7.04 24.12
CA VAL A 5 0.55 -7.78 22.99
C VAL A 5 -0.28 -7.59 21.72
N VAL A 6 -1.61 -7.71 21.82
CA VAL A 6 -2.53 -7.50 20.68
C VAL A 6 -2.44 -6.07 20.12
N ILE A 7 -2.32 -5.05 21.00
CA ILE A 7 -2.18 -3.65 20.56
C ILE A 7 -0.84 -3.43 19.86
N THR A 8 0.25 -4.05 20.35
CA THR A 8 1.57 -3.96 19.70
C THR A 8 1.62 -4.70 18.36
N GLU A 9 0.97 -5.86 18.26
CA GLU A 9 0.86 -6.63 17.00
C GLU A 9 0.03 -5.87 15.96
N LYS A 10 -1.12 -5.30 16.36
CA LYS A 10 -1.91 -4.43 15.48
C LYS A 10 -1.06 -3.28 14.93
N LYS A 11 -0.30 -2.61 15.81
CA LYS A 11 0.55 -1.50 15.40
C LYS A 11 1.66 -1.93 14.44
N ALA A 12 2.34 -3.04 14.70
CA ALA A 12 3.44 -3.51 13.86
C ALA A 12 2.98 -3.91 12.45
N GLU A 13 1.84 -4.60 12.34
CA GLU A 13 1.30 -5.04 11.06
C GLU A 13 0.75 -3.88 10.21
N VAL A 14 0.14 -2.88 10.85
CA VAL A 14 -0.28 -1.64 10.18
C VAL A 14 0.94 -0.81 9.78
N ASP A 15 1.95 -0.66 10.64
CA ASP A 15 3.19 0.05 10.33
C ASP A 15 3.92 -0.62 9.13
N ALA A 16 3.90 -1.95 9.05
CA ALA A 16 4.45 -2.69 7.90
C ALA A 16 3.67 -2.43 6.60
N TRP A 17 2.35 -2.30 6.68
CA TRP A 17 1.54 -1.92 5.53
C TRP A 17 1.82 -0.48 5.07
N VAL A 18 1.97 0.45 6.01
CA VAL A 18 2.33 1.85 5.70
C VAL A 18 3.73 1.92 5.07
N ALA A 19 4.71 1.18 5.59
CA ALA A 19 6.04 1.12 5.00
C ALA A 19 6.02 0.60 3.55
N LEU A 20 5.10 -0.34 3.24
CA LEU A 20 4.89 -0.81 1.87
C LEU A 20 4.25 0.28 1.00
N LEU A 21 3.28 1.04 1.53
CA LEU A 21 2.64 2.16 0.82
C LEU A 21 3.66 3.26 0.49
N GLU A 22 4.56 3.56 1.42
CA GLU A 22 5.60 4.59 1.30
C GLU A 22 6.80 4.16 0.43
N ASP A 23 6.88 2.91 0.00
CA ASP A 23 7.90 2.44 -0.95
C ASP A 23 7.58 2.91 -2.38
N ILE A 24 7.79 4.22 -2.60
CA ILE A 24 7.56 4.87 -3.88
C ILE A 24 8.43 4.27 -4.99
N THR A 25 9.61 3.74 -4.65
CA THR A 25 10.51 3.13 -5.65
C THR A 25 9.90 1.84 -6.20
N ALA A 26 9.42 0.95 -5.33
CA ALA A 26 8.74 -0.28 -5.75
C ALA A 26 7.40 0.01 -6.44
N LEU A 27 6.66 1.01 -5.93
CA LEU A 27 5.41 1.47 -6.50
C LEU A 27 5.58 1.95 -7.95
N LEU A 28 6.58 2.79 -8.24
CA LEU A 28 6.83 3.30 -9.59
C LEU A 28 7.41 2.24 -10.53
N ALA A 29 8.19 1.29 -10.01
CA ALA A 29 8.79 0.23 -10.82
C ALA A 29 7.76 -0.76 -11.38
N CYS A 30 6.76 -1.15 -10.58
CA CYS A 30 5.71 -2.11 -10.97
C CYS A 30 4.35 -1.80 -10.30
N PRO A 31 3.67 -0.70 -10.68
CA PRO A 31 2.52 -0.18 -9.92
C PRO A 31 1.37 -1.17 -9.76
N GLY A 32 1.00 -1.90 -10.81
CA GLY A 32 -0.09 -2.87 -10.73
C GLY A 32 0.22 -4.06 -9.81
N VAL A 33 1.48 -4.49 -9.74
CA VAL A 33 1.92 -5.56 -8.82
C VAL A 33 1.94 -5.04 -7.39
N HIS A 34 2.47 -3.83 -7.20
CA HIS A 34 2.57 -3.18 -5.89
C HIS A 34 1.20 -2.87 -5.30
N HIS A 35 0.28 -2.33 -6.10
CA HIS A 35 -1.11 -2.12 -5.75
C HIS A 35 -1.81 -3.41 -5.30
N LYS A 36 -1.66 -4.50 -6.08
CA LYS A 36 -2.21 -5.80 -5.70
C LYS A 36 -1.67 -6.30 -4.35
N LEU A 37 -0.39 -6.07 -4.06
CA LEU A 37 0.22 -6.44 -2.79
C LEU A 37 -0.36 -5.63 -1.62
N LEU A 38 -0.56 -4.31 -1.80
CA LEU A 38 -1.23 -3.45 -0.82
C LEU A 38 -2.65 -3.95 -0.50
N LEU A 39 -3.43 -4.32 -1.53
CA LEU A 39 -4.78 -4.88 -1.35
C LEU A 39 -4.76 -6.21 -0.59
N GLN A 40 -3.84 -7.11 -0.95
CA GLN A 40 -3.71 -8.41 -0.29
C GLN A 40 -3.37 -8.26 1.19
N ARG A 41 -2.47 -7.34 1.53
CA ARG A 41 -2.09 -7.07 2.92
C ARG A 41 -3.24 -6.41 3.69
N ALA A 42 -3.91 -5.40 3.13
CA ALA A 42 -5.07 -4.79 3.76
C ALA A 42 -6.19 -5.81 4.04
N CYS A 43 -6.46 -6.70 3.07
CA CYS A 43 -7.45 -7.78 3.22
C CYS A 43 -7.06 -8.76 4.35
N ALA A 44 -5.78 -9.12 4.45
CA ALA A 44 -5.28 -9.98 5.52
C ALA A 44 -5.44 -9.33 6.90
N LEU A 45 -5.18 -8.02 7.03
CA LEU A 45 -5.36 -7.27 8.27
C LEU A 45 -6.84 -7.23 8.70
N HIS A 46 -7.75 -6.97 7.76
CA HIS A 46 -9.18 -6.93 8.04
C HIS A 46 -9.75 -8.31 8.40
N THR A 47 -9.34 -9.35 7.67
CA THR A 47 -9.74 -10.74 7.94
C THR A 47 -9.25 -11.21 9.31
N SER A 48 -8.07 -10.73 9.73
CA SER A 48 -7.50 -11.01 11.05
C SER A 48 -8.07 -10.11 12.17
N GLN A 49 -9.05 -9.24 11.85
CA GLN A 49 -9.66 -8.27 12.77
C GLN A 49 -8.66 -7.29 13.40
N ILE A 50 -7.51 -7.08 12.74
CA ILE A 50 -6.48 -6.13 13.16
C ILE A 50 -6.94 -4.70 12.85
N VAL A 51 -7.57 -4.51 11.70
CA VAL A 51 -8.23 -3.26 11.30
C VAL A 51 -9.73 -3.49 11.18
N ASN A 52 -10.51 -2.46 11.52
CA ASN A 52 -11.95 -2.46 11.35
C ASN A 52 -12.33 -2.14 9.90
N ALA A 53 -13.64 -2.13 9.59
CA ALA A 53 -14.11 -1.91 8.22
C ALA A 53 -13.86 -0.48 7.69
N GLU A 54 -13.88 0.53 8.55
CA GLU A 54 -13.56 1.92 8.20
C GLU A 54 -12.07 2.06 7.90
N GLU A 55 -11.21 1.58 8.83
CA GLU A 55 -9.76 1.52 8.62
C GLU A 55 -9.40 0.75 7.35
N TYR A 56 -10.07 -0.38 7.07
CA TYR A 56 -9.86 -1.15 5.85
C TYR A 56 -10.26 -0.35 4.59
N SER A 57 -11.39 0.35 4.62
CA SER A 57 -11.83 1.21 3.51
C SER A 57 -10.81 2.30 3.21
N ASP A 58 -10.31 2.99 4.24
CA ASP A 58 -9.30 4.03 4.11
C ASP A 58 -8.00 3.48 3.49
N MET A 59 -7.59 2.27 3.90
CA MET A 59 -6.42 1.61 3.33
C MET A 59 -6.58 1.28 1.84
N LEU A 60 -7.80 0.90 1.41
CA LEU A 60 -8.08 0.67 -0.01
C LEU A 60 -8.02 1.96 -0.82
N GLU A 61 -8.60 3.04 -0.30
CA GLU A 61 -8.56 4.36 -0.93
C GLU A 61 -7.11 4.87 -1.10
N LEU A 62 -6.28 4.71 -0.07
CA LEU A 62 -4.86 5.06 -0.12
C LEU A 62 -4.10 4.20 -1.16
N ALA A 63 -4.40 2.91 -1.26
CA ALA A 63 -3.78 2.04 -2.27
C ALA A 63 -4.16 2.47 -3.70
N ASP A 64 -5.43 2.77 -3.94
CA ASP A 64 -5.92 3.27 -5.23
C ASP A 64 -5.31 4.63 -5.57
N GLY A 65 -5.20 5.53 -4.58
CA GLY A 65 -4.51 6.82 -4.73
C GLY A 65 -3.02 6.65 -5.09
N ALA A 66 -2.32 5.72 -4.45
CA ALA A 66 -0.93 5.41 -4.77
C ALA A 66 -0.77 4.86 -6.20
N LEU A 67 -1.69 4.00 -6.65
CA LEU A 67 -1.69 3.51 -8.03
C LEU A 67 -1.92 4.64 -9.04
N ALA A 68 -2.89 5.53 -8.77
CA ALA A 68 -3.17 6.68 -9.63
C ALA A 68 -1.96 7.60 -9.74
N TYR A 69 -1.34 7.97 -8.61
CA TYR A 69 -0.10 8.73 -8.57
C TYR A 69 1.01 8.08 -9.40
N ALA A 70 1.22 6.76 -9.24
CA ALA A 70 2.26 6.05 -9.96
C ALA A 70 2.05 6.03 -11.47
N ILE A 71 0.81 5.89 -11.92
CA ILE A 71 0.44 5.96 -13.35
C ILE A 71 0.71 7.38 -13.88
N GLU A 72 0.31 8.41 -13.14
CA GLU A 72 0.54 9.81 -13.52
C GLU A 72 2.04 10.13 -13.64
N GLU A 73 2.86 9.70 -12.67
CA GLU A 73 4.31 9.91 -12.69
C GLU A 73 4.98 9.21 -13.88
N GLN A 74 4.59 7.97 -14.20
CA GLN A 74 5.12 7.27 -15.37
C GLN A 74 4.70 7.92 -16.70
N LEU A 75 3.54 8.57 -16.74
CA LEU A 75 3.09 9.33 -17.92
C LEU A 75 3.81 10.68 -18.02
N TYR A 76 4.16 11.29 -16.90
CA TYR A 76 4.84 12.59 -16.83
C TYR A 76 6.34 12.48 -17.12
N LEU A 77 6.97 11.35 -16.75
CA LEU A 77 8.33 11.04 -17.16
C LEU A 77 8.39 10.99 -18.70
N PRO A 78 9.10 11.92 -19.36
CA PRO A 78 9.26 11.84 -20.80
C PRO A 78 9.96 10.52 -21.08
N ALA A 79 9.45 9.75 -22.04
CA ALA A 79 10.20 8.64 -22.62
C ALA A 79 11.51 9.21 -23.18
N SER A 80 12.55 9.25 -22.34
CA SER A 80 13.87 9.68 -22.75
C SER A 80 14.48 8.55 -23.59
N GLU A 81 14.19 8.64 -24.88
CA GLU A 81 14.95 8.21 -26.07
C GLU A 81 14.03 7.64 -27.15
N SER A 82 13.53 8.52 -28.01
CA SER A 82 13.62 8.24 -29.45
C SER A 82 14.92 8.86 -29.94
N ALA A 83 16.05 8.29 -29.56
CA ALA A 83 17.31 8.48 -30.26
C ALA A 83 17.32 7.50 -31.45
N ALA A 84 16.92 7.98 -32.62
CA ALA A 84 17.20 7.35 -33.92
C ALA A 84 17.15 8.41 -35.02
#